data_AF-A0A3C1NFG8-F1
#
_entry.id   AF-A0A3C1NFG8-F1
#
_cell.length_a   1.000
_cell.length_b   1.000
_cell.length_c   1.000
_cell.angle_alpha   90.00
_cell.angle_beta   90.00
_cell.angle_gamma   90.00
#
_symmetry.space_group_name_H-M   'P 1'
#
loop_
_entity.id
_entity.type
_entity.pdbx_description
1 polymer ?
#
loop_
_entity_poly.entity_id
_entity_poly.type
_entity_poly.pdbx_seq_one_letter_code
_entity_poly.pdbx_strand_id
1 'polypeptide(L)' 'MATLIICPICDTRYETAAVFPPEGRKVRCSKCTHVWQAMPVTRSVEPAVVAAPAV' A
#
# COMPACT_ATOMS: atom_id res chain seq x y z
N MET A 1 0.26 -9.81 -15.82
CA MET A 1 -0.49 -9.07 -14.77
C MET A 1 0.55 -8.38 -13.90
N ALA A 2 0.81 -7.10 -14.15
CA ALA A 2 1.76 -6.31 -13.37
C ALA A 2 1.00 -5.56 -12.28
N THR A 3 1.49 -5.64 -11.05
CA THR A 3 1.00 -4.83 -9.94
C THR A 3 1.85 -3.59 -9.81
N LEU A 4 1.21 -2.43 -9.77
CA LEU A 4 1.85 -1.15 -9.54
C LEU A 4 1.85 -0.86 -8.02
N ILE A 5 3.02 -0.53 -7.47
CA ILE A 5 3.16 0.00 -6.11
C ILE A 5 3.79 1.39 -6.14
N ILE A 6 3.39 2.23 -5.20
CA ILE A 6 3.86 3.61 -5.07
C ILE A 6 4.49 3.76 -3.68
N CYS A 7 5.69 4.31 -3.63
CA CYS A 7 6.33 4.60 -2.35
C CYS A 7 5.71 5.87 -1.72
N PRO A 8 5.20 5.82 -0.48
CA PRO A 8 4.57 6.97 0.17
C PRO A 8 5.55 8.06 0.64
N ILE A 9 6.86 7.80 0.55
CA ILE A 9 7.91 8.73 1.02
C ILE A 9 8.49 9.56 -0.13
N CYS A 10 8.53 9.00 -1.34
CA CYS A 10 9.23 9.62 -2.47
C CYS A 10 8.46 9.52 -3.79
N ASP A 11 7.18 9.15 -3.71
CA ASP A 11 6.22 9.02 -4.82
C ASP A 11 6.71 8.21 -6.02
N THR A 12 7.69 7.34 -5.79
CA THR A 12 8.28 6.53 -6.86
C THR A 12 7.37 5.33 -7.15
N ARG A 13 7.06 5.17 -8.43
CA ARG A 13 6.22 4.10 -9.00
C ARG A 13 7.09 2.89 -9.35
N TYR A 14 6.66 1.71 -8.95
CA TYR A 14 7.30 0.45 -9.31
C TYR A 14 6.27 -0.53 -9.86
N GLU A 15 6.56 -1.07 -11.05
CA GLU A 15 5.79 -2.15 -11.65
C GLU A 15 6.45 -3.48 -11.30
N THR A 16 5.68 -4.39 -10.71
CA THR A 16 6.19 -5.71 -10.30
C THR A 16 5.23 -6.81 -10.72
N ALA A 17 5.78 -7.96 -11.11
CA ALA A 17 5.01 -9.18 -11.33
C ALA A 17 4.70 -9.92 -10.02
N ALA A 18 5.01 -9.31 -8.86
CA ALA A 18 4.71 -9.89 -7.56
C ALA A 18 3.20 -9.90 -7.29
N VAL A 19 2.69 -11.06 -6.90
CA VAL A 19 1.33 -11.19 -6.38
C VAL A 19 1.33 -10.74 -4.92
N PHE A 20 0.37 -9.89 -4.57
CA PHE A 20 0.14 -9.41 -3.21
C PHE A 20 -0.97 -10.25 -2.56
N PRO A 21 -0.67 -11.06 -1.54
CA PRO A 21 -1.68 -11.82 -0.83
C PRO A 21 -2.59 -10.88 -0.01
N PRO A 22 -3.79 -11.34 0.41
CA PRO A 22 -4.74 -10.52 1.18
C PRO A 22 -4.18 -10.02 2.52
N GLU A 23 -3.22 -10.73 3.12
CA GLU A 23 -2.47 -10.31 4.31
C GLU A 23 -1.52 -9.11 4.06
N GLY A 24 -1.35 -8.72 2.80
CA GLY A 24 -0.37 -7.72 2.37
C GLY A 24 1.04 -8.30 2.24
N ARG A 25 1.98 -7.50 1.73
CA ARG A 25 3.37 -7.91 1.53
C ARG A 25 4.31 -6.80 1.93
N LYS A 26 5.38 -7.15 2.64
CA LYS A 26 6.45 -6.23 2.98
C LYS A 26 7.28 -5.91 1.73
N VAL A 27 7.39 -4.63 1.40
CA VAL A 27 8.14 -4.14 0.22
C VAL A 27 9.13 -3.06 0.65
N ARG A 28 10.25 -2.95 -0.07
CA ARG A 28 11.31 -1.98 0.16
C ARG A 28 11.48 -1.09 -1.07
N CYS A 29 11.53 0.21 -0.88
CA CYS A 29 11.80 1.17 -1.94
C CYS A 29 13.29 1.11 -2.31
N SER A 30 13.62 0.91 -3.59
CA SER A 30 15.01 0.93 -4.04
C SER A 30 15.62 2.34 -4.06
N LYS A 31 14.80 3.39 -4.10
CA LYS A 31 15.24 4.80 -4.17
C LYS A 31 15.52 5.41 -2.80
N CYS A 32 14.58 5.31 -1.86
CA CYS A 32 14.71 5.90 -0.52
C CYS A 32 14.94 4.87 0.59
N THR A 33 14.96 3.57 0.25
CA THR A 33 15.20 2.48 1.21
C THR A 33 14.09 2.28 2.25
N HIS A 34 13.01 3.07 2.20
CA HIS A 34 11.84 2.91 3.07
C HIS A 34 11.16 1.55 2.87
N VAL A 35 10.75 0.93 3.97
CA VAL A 35 10.09 -0.37 3.98
C VAL A 35 8.67 -0.21 4.49
N TRP A 36 7.68 -0.69 3.73
CA TRP A 36 6.27 -0.61 4.12
C TRP A 36 5.52 -1.91 3.77
N GLN A 37 4.33 -2.06 4.35
CA GLN A 37 3.43 -3.16 4.03
C GLN A 37 2.51 -2.70 2.90
N ALA A 38 2.71 -3.22 1.69
CA ALA A 38 1.83 -2.97 0.57
C ALA A 38 0.66 -3.95 0.62
N MET A 39 -0.56 -3.44 0.66
CA MET A 39 -1.78 -4.24 0.61
C MET A 39 -2.29 -4.29 -0.83
N PRO A 40 -2.86 -5.43 -1.28
CA PRO A 40 -3.54 -5.46 -2.56
C PRO A 40 -4.68 -4.44 -2.53
N VAL A 41 -4.94 -3.78 -3.66
CA VAL A 41 -6.15 -2.96 -3.85
C VAL A 41 -7.34 -3.89 -4.06
N THR A 42 -7.54 -4.84 -3.15
CA THR A 42 -8.88 -5.37 -2.90
C THR A 42 -9.64 -4.17 -2.40
N ARG A 43 -10.78 -3.85 -3.02
CA ARG A 43 -11.68 -2.78 -2.60
C ARG A 43 -12.11 -3.02 -1.15
N SER A 44 -11.27 -2.64 -0.20
CA SER A 44 -11.64 -2.44 1.18
C SER A 44 -12.58 -1.24 1.11
N VAL A 45 -13.87 -1.54 1.14
CA VAL A 45 -14.86 -0.66 1.74
C VAL A 45 -14.35 -0.45 3.16
N GLU A 46 -13.49 0.55 3.34
CA GLU A 46 -13.36 1.22 4.62
C GLU A 46 -14.61 2.11 4.66
N PRO A 47 -15.68 1.75 5.40
CA PRO A 47 -16.56 2.81 5.85
C PRO A 47 -15.64 3.74 6.63
N ALA A 48 -15.53 4.98 6.16
CA ALA A 48 -14.95 6.07 6.91
C ALA A 48 -15.72 6.16 8.24
N VAL A 49 -15.34 5.37 9.23
CA VAL A 49 -15.62 5.64 10.62
C VAL A 49 -14.63 6.72 11.01
N VAL A 50 -14.92 7.93 10.51
CA VAL A 50 -14.62 9.16 11.24
C VAL A 50 -15.37 9.07 12.56
N ALA A 51 -14.87 8.24 13.47
CA ALA A 51 -15.16 8.35 14.88
C ALA A 51 -14.42 9.62 15.34
N ALA A 52 -15.07 10.77 15.16
CA ALA A 52 -14.87 11.91 16.03
C ALA A 52 -15.91 11.76 17.16
N PRO A 53 -15.56 11.22 18.33
CA PRO A 53 -16.37 11.44 19.51
C PRO A 53 -16.03 12.82 20.10
N ALA A 54 -17.06 13.48 20.63
CA ALA A 54 -17.03 14.69 21.48
C ALA A 54 -16.87 16.01 20.69
N VAL A 55 -17.73 17.03 20.83
CA VAL A 55 -18.73 17.45 21.84
C VAL A 55 -19.82 18.24 21.11
#